data_AF-A0A935CZU6-F1
#
_entry.id   AF-A0A935CZU6-F1
#
_cell.length_a   1.000
_cell.length_b   1.000
_cell.length_c   1.000
_cell.angle_alpha   90.00
_cell.angle_beta   90.00
_cell.angle_gamma   90.00
#
_symmetry.space_group_name_H-M   'P 1'
#
loop_
_entity.id
_entity.type
_entity.pdbx_description
1 polymer ?
#
loop_
_entity_poly.entity_id
_entity_poly.type
_entity_poly.pdbx_seq_one_letter_code
_entity_poly.pdbx_strand_id
1 'polypeptide(L)'
;MKIKFFLLTFLVLFSRGCDFYSTSLWFFDNPTGETNPLYRYFGVGWSGLIFTNVIIVGLIIYAFYYYSFKYSHLMKVSKPDKLTDFVSEMYFNEKGRFLEIFYTTPKNKNMLLAHAGYVLIRFVIFASFLATIHNLCQFYNVAIYNSYREIVQRPRFVIYGLMILSLFYFTYRLWRREYKLSINRF
;
A
#
# COMPACT_ATOMS: atom_id res chain seq x y z
N MET A 1 10.05 -14.35 11.30
CA MET A 1 9.89 -13.55 10.06
C MET A 1 9.23 -14.36 8.93
N LYS A 2 9.57 -15.65 8.75
CA LYS A 2 9.02 -16.53 7.71
C LYS A 2 7.47 -16.63 7.71
N ILE A 3 6.83 -16.87 8.86
CA ILE A 3 5.36 -16.96 8.97
C ILE A 3 4.68 -15.64 8.57
N LYS A 4 5.18 -14.50 9.08
CA LYS A 4 4.64 -13.17 8.73
C LYS A 4 4.78 -12.88 7.24
N PHE A 5 5.89 -13.30 6.64
CA PHE A 5 6.10 -13.18 5.20
C PHE A 5 5.04 -13.99 4.45
N PHE A 6 4.93 -15.29 4.76
CA PHE A 6 3.95 -16.18 4.13
C PHE A 6 2.52 -15.67 4.27
N LEU A 7 2.09 -15.29 5.48
CA LEU A 7 0.74 -14.80 5.73
C LEU A 7 0.41 -13.53 4.93
N LEU A 8 1.33 -12.56 4.88
CA LEU A 8 1.08 -11.32 4.14
C LEU A 8 1.15 -11.52 2.63
N THR A 9 2.03 -12.41 2.14
CA THR A 9 2.07 -12.79 0.73
C THR A 9 0.79 -13.53 0.33
N PHE A 10 0.31 -14.47 1.15
CA PHE A 10 -0.98 -15.12 0.92
C PHE A 10 -2.12 -14.09 0.92
N LEU A 11 -2.15 -13.20 1.92
CA LEU A 11 -3.22 -12.22 2.06
C LEU A 11 -3.25 -11.19 0.93
N VAL A 12 -2.09 -10.76 0.40
CA VAL A 12 -2.05 -9.86 -0.76
C VAL A 12 -2.55 -10.57 -2.01
N LEU A 13 -2.17 -11.82 -2.26
CA LEU A 13 -2.66 -12.58 -3.41
C LEU A 13 -4.17 -12.83 -3.30
N PHE A 14 -4.65 -13.22 -2.11
CA PHE A 14 -6.06 -13.44 -1.85
C PHE A 14 -6.89 -12.15 -2.04
N SER A 15 -6.48 -11.04 -1.42
CA SER A 15 -7.20 -9.77 -1.53
C SER A 15 -7.18 -9.20 -2.95
N ARG A 16 -6.09 -9.38 -3.72
CA ARG A 16 -6.08 -9.06 -5.16
C ARG A 16 -7.04 -9.94 -5.94
N GLY A 17 -7.09 -11.24 -5.64
CA GLY A 17 -8.04 -12.17 -6.25
C GLY A 17 -9.49 -11.75 -6.03
N CYS A 18 -9.85 -11.33 -4.81
CA CYS A 18 -11.17 -10.79 -4.52
C CYS A 18 -11.47 -9.51 -5.30
N ASP A 19 -10.51 -8.60 -5.39
CA ASP A 19 -10.68 -7.34 -6.13
C ASP A 19 -10.87 -7.60 -7.63
N PHE A 20 -10.06 -8.50 -8.20
CA PHE A 20 -10.20 -8.95 -9.58
C PHE A 20 -11.56 -9.59 -9.85
N TYR A 21 -12.01 -10.47 -8.96
CA TYR A 21 -13.34 -11.08 -9.08
C TYR A 21 -14.44 -10.01 -9.08
N SER A 22 -14.39 -9.07 -8.12
CA SER A 22 -15.37 -7.99 -8.05
C SER A 22 -15.33 -7.08 -9.29
N THR A 23 -14.14 -6.86 -9.87
CA THR A 23 -13.95 -6.08 -11.10
C THR A 23 -14.45 -6.85 -12.32
N SER A 24 -14.24 -8.18 -12.40
CA SER A 24 -14.73 -8.99 -13.53
C SER A 24 -16.25 -8.95 -13.65
N LEU A 25 -16.98 -8.90 -12.53
CA LEU A 25 -18.44 -8.76 -12.56
C LEU A 25 -18.86 -7.47 -13.27
N TRP A 26 -18.20 -6.35 -12.96
CA TRP A 26 -18.45 -5.09 -13.66
C TRP A 26 -17.97 -5.13 -15.11
N PHE A 27 -16.80 -5.72 -15.38
CA PHE A 27 -16.23 -5.76 -16.72
C PHE A 27 -17.06 -6.61 -17.71
N PHE A 28 -17.55 -7.78 -17.29
CA PHE A 28 -18.25 -8.71 -18.16
C PHE A 28 -19.78 -8.59 -18.08
N ASP A 29 -20.35 -8.40 -16.90
CA ASP A 29 -21.81 -8.41 -16.71
C ASP A 29 -22.43 -7.02 -16.78
N ASN A 30 -21.67 -5.95 -16.48
CA ASN A 30 -22.18 -4.57 -16.56
C ASN A 30 -21.10 -3.52 -16.91
N PRO A 31 -20.58 -3.54 -18.15
CA PRO A 31 -19.39 -2.76 -18.56
C PRO A 31 -19.58 -1.23 -18.44
N THR A 32 -20.82 -0.74 -18.41
CA THR A 32 -21.11 0.70 -18.23
C THR A 32 -20.83 1.22 -16.82
N GLY A 33 -20.75 0.33 -15.83
CA GLY A 33 -20.43 0.68 -14.45
C GLY A 33 -18.97 0.49 -14.06
N GLU A 34 -18.11 0.04 -14.98
CA GLU A 34 -16.69 -0.14 -14.73
C GLU A 34 -16.03 1.21 -14.42
N THR A 35 -15.40 1.31 -13.24
CA THR A 35 -14.77 2.55 -12.78
C THR A 35 -13.25 2.46 -12.72
N ASN A 36 -12.64 1.33 -13.09
CA ASN A 36 -11.20 1.18 -13.08
C ASN A 36 -10.51 2.24 -13.96
N PRO A 37 -9.63 3.08 -13.40
CA PRO A 37 -8.95 4.15 -14.13
C PRO A 37 -8.17 3.65 -15.35
N LEU A 38 -7.60 2.45 -15.30
CA LEU A 38 -6.83 1.90 -16.42
C LEU A 38 -7.71 1.56 -17.62
N TYR A 39 -8.91 1.04 -17.38
CA TYR A 39 -9.88 0.80 -18.44
C TYR A 39 -10.45 2.11 -18.98
N ARG A 40 -10.91 2.99 -18.07
CA ARG A 40 -11.63 4.22 -18.43
C ARG A 40 -10.76 5.30 -19.07
N TYR A 41 -9.51 5.46 -18.65
CA TYR A 41 -8.62 6.51 -19.15
C TYR A 41 -7.58 6.03 -20.17
N PHE A 42 -7.16 4.76 -20.09
CA PHE A 42 -6.10 4.22 -20.95
C PHE A 42 -6.60 3.17 -21.94
N GLY A 43 -7.90 2.83 -21.93
CA GLY A 43 -8.47 1.83 -22.85
C GLY A 43 -7.89 0.43 -22.68
N VAL A 44 -7.25 0.16 -21.53
CA VAL A 44 -6.57 -1.11 -21.27
C VAL A 44 -7.62 -2.20 -21.09
N GLY A 45 -7.66 -3.16 -22.01
CA GLY A 45 -8.56 -4.31 -21.92
C GLY A 45 -8.24 -5.22 -20.73
N TRP A 46 -9.11 -6.20 -20.49
CA TRP A 46 -9.03 -7.15 -19.38
C TRP A 46 -7.64 -7.81 -19.23
N SER A 47 -7.04 -8.27 -20.32
CA SER A 47 -5.72 -8.90 -20.31
C SER A 47 -4.61 -7.94 -19.85
N GLY A 48 -4.70 -6.65 -20.23
CA GLY A 48 -3.74 -5.64 -19.80
C GLY A 48 -3.88 -5.27 -18.32
N LEU A 49 -5.11 -5.30 -17.78
CA LEU A 49 -5.38 -5.12 -16.35
C LEU A 49 -4.75 -6.25 -15.52
N ILE A 50 -4.91 -7.50 -15.97
CA ILE A 50 -4.30 -8.66 -15.34
C ILE A 50 -2.78 -8.53 -15.38
N PHE A 51 -2.22 -8.30 -16.57
CA PHE A 51 -0.76 -8.23 -16.76
C PHE A 51 -0.11 -7.15 -15.88
N THR A 52 -0.68 -5.95 -15.86
CA THR A 52 -0.17 -4.82 -15.05
C THR A 52 -0.18 -5.16 -13.57
N ASN A 53 -1.24 -5.78 -13.08
CA ASN A 53 -1.35 -6.21 -11.68
C ASN A 53 -0.37 -7.31 -11.31
N VAL A 54 -0.16 -8.32 -12.18
CA VAL A 54 0.82 -9.37 -11.94
C VAL A 54 2.21 -8.76 -11.75
N ILE A 55 2.59 -7.79 -12.60
CA ILE A 55 3.86 -7.08 -12.47
C ILE A 55 3.93 -6.29 -11.16
N ILE A 56 2.93 -5.44 -10.89
CA ILE A 56 2.93 -4.58 -9.69
C ILE A 56 2.97 -5.42 -8.40
N VAL A 57 2.12 -6.43 -8.31
CA VAL A 57 2.05 -7.31 -7.13
C VAL A 57 3.35 -8.11 -6.99
N GLY A 58 3.92 -8.59 -8.10
CA GLY A 58 5.23 -9.24 -8.12
C GLY A 58 6.33 -8.35 -7.57
N LEU A 59 6.39 -7.08 -7.99
CA LEU A 59 7.34 -6.09 -7.48
C LEU A 59 7.15 -5.81 -5.98
N ILE A 60 5.90 -5.73 -5.51
CA ILE A 60 5.59 -5.52 -4.09
C ILE A 60 6.02 -6.73 -3.25
N ILE A 61 5.73 -7.95 -3.70
CA ILE A 61 6.17 -9.18 -3.03
C ILE A 61 7.70 -9.24 -2.98
N TYR A 62 8.38 -8.88 -4.08
CA TYR A 62 9.84 -8.83 -4.12
C TYR A 62 10.41 -7.80 -3.15
N ALA A 63 9.87 -6.57 -3.12
CA ALA A 63 10.29 -5.53 -2.18
C ALA A 63 10.05 -5.97 -0.72
N PHE A 64 8.93 -6.65 -0.45
CA PHE A 64 8.63 -7.17 0.88
C PHE A 64 9.51 -8.38 1.26
N TYR A 65 9.90 -9.21 0.29
CA TYR A 65 10.91 -10.25 0.47
C TYR A 65 12.26 -9.62 0.84
N TYR A 66 12.67 -8.57 0.13
CA TYR A 66 13.88 -7.82 0.45
C TYR A 66 13.83 -7.27 1.89
N TYR A 67 12.72 -6.63 2.28
CA TYR A 67 12.50 -6.18 3.66
C TYR A 67 12.60 -7.30 4.69
N SER A 68 12.04 -8.48 4.38
CA SER A 68 11.88 -9.55 5.35
C SER A 68 13.13 -10.42 5.55
N PHE A 69 14.02 -10.48 4.56
CA PHE A 69 15.14 -11.43 4.58
C PHE A 69 16.50 -10.81 4.27
N LYS A 70 16.57 -9.70 3.52
CA LYS A 70 17.85 -9.09 3.11
C LYS A 70 18.13 -7.76 3.79
N TYR A 71 17.09 -7.02 4.15
CA TYR A 71 17.23 -5.74 4.82
C TYR A 71 17.80 -5.92 6.23
N SER A 72 18.96 -5.31 6.46
CA SER A 72 19.59 -5.26 7.77
C SER A 72 19.26 -3.95 8.46
N HIS A 73 18.68 -4.04 9.66
CA HIS A 73 18.41 -2.90 10.54
C HIS A 73 19.69 -2.25 11.09
N LEU A 74 20.88 -2.71 10.71
CA LEU A 74 22.16 -2.24 11.23
C LEU A 74 22.65 -1.04 10.42
N MET A 75 21.88 0.06 10.40
CA MET A 75 22.48 1.35 10.06
C MET A 75 23.18 1.92 11.29
N LYS A 76 24.40 2.41 11.09
CA LYS A 76 25.10 3.28 12.03
C LYS A 76 24.42 4.66 12.02
N VAL A 77 23.21 4.73 12.57
CA VAL A 77 22.57 6.01 12.84
C VAL A 77 23.16 6.53 14.15
N SER A 78 23.58 7.79 14.19
CA SER A 78 23.96 8.45 15.44
C SER A 78 22.79 8.40 16.42
N LYS A 79 23.06 8.48 17.75
CA LYS A 79 22.00 8.46 18.77
C LYS A 79 20.93 9.51 18.40
N PRO A 80 19.70 9.09 18.05
CA PRO A 80 18.74 10.03 17.50
C PRO A 80 17.95 10.70 18.64
N ASP A 81 17.87 12.03 18.61
CA ASP A 81 17.14 12.80 19.62
C ASP A 81 15.62 12.82 19.36
N LYS A 82 15.23 12.77 18.08
CA LYS A 82 13.83 12.80 17.62
C LYS A 82 13.59 11.84 16.47
N LEU A 83 12.33 11.42 16.30
CA LEU A 83 11.91 10.54 15.19
C LEU A 83 12.24 11.15 13.81
N THR A 84 12.04 12.46 13.65
CA THR A 84 12.31 13.16 12.39
C THR A 84 13.79 13.15 12.04
N ASP A 85 14.67 13.29 13.03
CA ASP A 85 16.12 13.25 12.84
C ASP A 85 16.57 11.84 12.47
N PHE A 86 16.02 10.83 13.15
CA PHE A 86 16.24 9.43 12.81
C PHE A 86 15.85 9.12 11.37
N VAL A 87 14.66 9.55 10.93
CA VAL A 87 14.19 9.30 9.56
C VAL A 87 15.05 10.07 8.55
N SER A 88 15.40 11.32 8.83
CA SER A 88 16.26 12.11 7.95
C SER A 88 17.63 11.45 7.75
N GLU A 89 18.25 11.02 8.84
CA GLU A 89 19.56 10.37 8.83
C GLU A 89 19.51 9.00 8.13
N MET A 90 18.41 8.26 8.31
CA MET A 90 18.20 6.97 7.66
C MET A 90 18.08 7.07 6.12
N TYR A 91 17.37 8.08 5.61
CA TYR A 91 17.10 8.24 4.17
C TYR A 91 18.14 9.12 3.44
N PHE A 92 18.71 10.12 4.13
CA PHE A 92 19.58 11.14 3.54
C PHE A 92 20.99 11.21 4.15
N ASN A 93 21.31 10.38 5.15
CA ASN A 93 22.56 10.40 5.92
C ASN A 93 22.84 11.73 6.64
N GLU A 94 21.82 12.57 6.81
CA GLU A 94 21.91 13.91 7.42
C GLU A 94 20.66 14.19 8.25
N LYS A 95 20.82 14.84 9.41
CA LYS A 95 19.71 15.26 10.28
C LYS A 95 18.97 16.47 9.69
N GLY A 96 17.74 16.73 10.13
CA GLY A 96 16.96 17.91 9.74
C GLY A 96 16.32 17.90 8.34
N ARG A 97 16.55 16.88 7.52
CA ARG A 97 16.03 16.74 6.14
C ARG A 97 14.70 15.97 6.04
N PHE A 98 13.86 16.02 7.06
CA PHE A 98 12.65 15.18 7.10
C PHE A 98 11.65 15.53 5.99
N LEU A 99 11.52 16.81 5.64
CA LEU A 99 10.62 17.24 4.59
C LEU A 99 11.07 16.75 3.19
N GLU A 100 12.38 16.53 2.99
CA GLU A 100 12.92 16.04 1.71
C GLU A 100 12.35 14.66 1.32
N ILE A 101 11.80 13.89 2.26
CA ILE A 101 11.15 12.60 1.98
C ILE A 101 10.01 12.74 0.97
N PHE A 102 9.32 13.88 0.96
CA PHE A 102 8.13 14.08 0.12
C PHE A 102 8.44 14.53 -1.30
N TYR A 103 9.64 15.07 -1.56
CA TYR A 103 9.98 15.69 -2.86
C TYR A 103 11.35 15.28 -3.42
N THR A 104 12.21 14.63 -2.64
CA THR A 104 13.55 14.22 -3.06
C THR A 104 13.69 12.70 -2.98
N THR A 105 14.36 12.10 -3.96
CA THR A 105 14.69 10.67 -3.91
C THR A 105 15.73 10.44 -2.80
N PRO A 106 15.48 9.54 -1.83
CA PRO A 106 16.43 9.21 -0.79
C PRO A 106 17.79 8.75 -1.34
N LYS A 107 18.88 9.16 -0.66
CA LYS A 107 20.23 8.69 -0.98
C LYS A 107 20.33 7.17 -0.75
N ASN A 108 19.67 6.65 0.28
CA ASN A 108 19.63 5.22 0.57
C ASN A 108 18.50 4.50 -0.18
N LYS A 109 18.77 4.05 -1.41
CA LYS A 109 17.81 3.33 -2.26
C LYS A 109 17.38 1.98 -1.69
N ASN A 110 18.28 1.28 -1.00
CA ASN A 110 18.00 -0.01 -0.37
C ASN A 110 17.00 0.16 0.77
N MET A 111 17.15 1.22 1.56
CA MET A 111 16.19 1.61 2.59
C MET A 111 14.81 1.89 2.01
N LEU A 112 14.77 2.71 0.94
CA LEU A 112 13.52 3.02 0.25
C LEU A 112 12.83 1.75 -0.24
N LEU A 113 13.55 0.84 -0.89
CA LEU A 113 13.00 -0.43 -1.38
C LEU A 113 12.43 -1.28 -0.24
N ALA A 114 13.17 -1.42 0.86
CA ALA A 114 12.75 -2.18 2.01
C ALA A 114 11.48 -1.57 2.65
N HIS A 115 11.49 -0.26 2.90
CA HIS A 115 10.38 0.45 3.53
C HIS A 115 9.14 0.46 2.63
N ALA A 116 9.31 0.64 1.32
CA ALA A 116 8.26 0.50 0.34
C ALA A 116 7.66 -0.91 0.38
N GLY A 117 8.48 -1.97 0.42
CA GLY A 117 8.00 -3.34 0.56
C GLY A 117 7.15 -3.57 1.82
N TYR A 118 7.58 -3.06 2.97
CA TYR A 118 6.82 -3.15 4.22
C TYR A 118 5.47 -2.42 4.15
N VAL A 119 5.46 -1.20 3.58
CA VAL A 119 4.27 -0.35 3.53
C VAL A 119 3.29 -0.84 2.45
N LEU A 120 3.78 -1.03 1.23
CA LEU A 120 2.97 -1.34 0.05
C LEU A 120 2.23 -2.66 0.17
N ILE A 121 2.82 -3.71 0.76
CA ILE A 121 2.10 -4.99 0.90
C ILE A 121 0.84 -4.83 1.78
N ARG A 122 0.93 -4.04 2.85
CA ARG A 122 -0.19 -3.79 3.77
C ARG A 122 -1.21 -2.83 3.16
N PHE A 123 -0.72 -1.79 2.51
CA PHE A 123 -1.54 -0.85 1.77
C PHE A 123 -2.37 -1.56 0.69
N VAL A 124 -1.75 -2.39 -0.15
CA VAL A 124 -2.46 -3.11 -1.22
C VAL A 124 -3.48 -4.09 -0.66
N ILE A 125 -3.16 -4.82 0.42
CA ILE A 125 -4.14 -5.68 1.09
C ILE A 125 -5.37 -4.87 1.51
N PHE A 126 -5.15 -3.78 2.25
CA PHE A 126 -6.23 -2.94 2.76
C PHE A 126 -7.04 -2.31 1.62
N ALA A 127 -6.37 -1.72 0.63
CA ALA A 127 -6.99 -1.12 -0.54
C ALA A 127 -7.82 -2.12 -1.34
N SER A 128 -7.31 -3.34 -1.55
CA SER A 128 -7.99 -4.36 -2.35
C SER A 128 -9.24 -4.86 -1.67
N PHE A 129 -9.23 -5.05 -0.35
CA PHE A 129 -10.45 -5.37 0.39
C PHE A 129 -11.47 -4.23 0.34
N LEU A 130 -11.02 -2.98 0.50
CA LEU A 130 -11.90 -1.83 0.46
C LEU A 130 -12.57 -1.66 -0.92
N ALA A 131 -11.80 -1.84 -1.99
CA ALA A 131 -12.30 -1.84 -3.36
C ALA A 131 -13.26 -3.02 -3.61
N THR A 132 -12.92 -4.22 -3.17
CA THR A 132 -13.79 -5.41 -3.26
C THR A 132 -15.14 -5.15 -2.58
N ILE A 133 -15.13 -4.69 -1.33
CA ILE A 133 -16.35 -4.42 -0.56
C ILE A 133 -17.20 -3.36 -1.28
N HIS A 134 -16.58 -2.27 -1.73
CA HIS A 134 -17.26 -1.23 -2.51
C HIS A 134 -17.94 -1.81 -3.76
N ASN A 135 -17.19 -2.55 -4.57
CA ASN A 135 -17.66 -3.09 -5.84
C ASN A 135 -18.80 -4.11 -5.64
N LEU A 136 -18.65 -5.03 -4.67
CA LEU A 136 -19.67 -6.03 -4.39
C LEU A 136 -20.94 -5.41 -3.80
N CYS A 137 -20.80 -4.50 -2.83
CA CYS A 137 -21.98 -3.83 -2.25
C CYS A 137 -22.72 -3.01 -3.29
N GLN A 138 -22.01 -2.39 -4.23
CA GLN A 138 -22.60 -1.66 -5.34
C GLN A 138 -23.28 -2.59 -6.36
N PHE A 139 -22.62 -3.68 -6.74
CA PHE A 139 -23.13 -4.62 -7.74
C PHE A 139 -24.42 -5.32 -7.25
N TYR A 140 -24.44 -5.75 -5.99
CA TYR A 140 -25.60 -6.43 -5.39
C TYR A 140 -26.65 -5.48 -4.78
N ASN A 141 -26.50 -4.16 -4.94
CA ASN A 141 -27.43 -3.17 -4.39
C ASN A 141 -27.72 -3.35 -2.88
N VAL A 142 -26.67 -3.55 -2.08
CA VAL A 142 -26.82 -3.78 -0.63
C VAL A 142 -27.45 -2.55 0.03
N ALA A 143 -28.61 -2.74 0.68
CA ALA A 143 -29.44 -1.65 1.21
C ALA A 143 -28.68 -0.66 2.11
N ILE A 144 -27.93 -1.17 3.08
CA ILE A 144 -27.12 -0.34 4.01
C ILE A 144 -26.08 0.49 3.24
N TYR A 145 -25.47 -0.12 2.22
CA TYR A 145 -24.47 0.56 1.40
C TYR A 145 -25.10 1.64 0.52
N ASN A 146 -26.31 1.40 0.00
CA ASN A 146 -27.05 2.39 -0.78
C ASN A 146 -27.43 3.60 0.08
N SER A 147 -27.92 3.41 1.31
CA SER A 147 -28.16 4.52 2.23
C SER A 147 -26.88 5.31 2.53
N TYR A 148 -25.75 4.62 2.74
CA TYR A 148 -24.45 5.28 2.88
C TYR A 148 -24.08 6.12 1.64
N ARG A 149 -24.31 5.59 0.43
CA ARG A 149 -24.05 6.30 -0.82
C ARG A 149 -24.92 7.53 -1.01
N GLU A 150 -26.18 7.48 -0.59
CA GLU A 150 -27.09 8.63 -0.65
C GLU A 150 -26.62 9.76 0.28
N ILE A 151 -26.20 9.42 1.50
CA ILE A 151 -25.69 10.39 2.49
C ILE A 151 -24.36 11.00 2.01
N VAL A 152 -23.41 10.16 1.59
CA VAL A 152 -22.06 10.61 1.24
C VAL A 152 -21.99 11.20 -0.17
N GLN A 153 -22.93 10.82 -1.05
CA GLN A 153 -23.03 11.15 -2.49
C GLN A 153 -21.85 10.66 -3.34
N ARG A 154 -20.61 10.78 -2.85
CA ARG A 154 -19.36 10.42 -3.54
C ARG A 154 -18.53 9.44 -2.71
N PRO A 155 -18.97 8.18 -2.55
CA PRO A 155 -18.30 7.16 -1.73
C PRO A 155 -16.84 6.91 -2.14
N ARG A 156 -16.51 7.10 -3.43
CA ARG A 156 -15.15 6.94 -3.96
C ARG A 156 -14.12 7.84 -3.27
N PHE A 157 -14.49 9.07 -2.90
CA PHE A 157 -13.55 9.97 -2.20
C PHE A 157 -13.25 9.49 -0.78
N VAL A 158 -14.24 8.91 -0.10
CA VAL A 158 -14.02 8.31 1.23
C VAL A 158 -13.09 7.10 1.11
N ILE A 159 -13.30 6.25 0.10
CA ILE A 159 -12.46 5.09 -0.17
C ILE A 159 -11.01 5.52 -0.45
N TYR A 160 -10.80 6.48 -1.35
CA TYR A 160 -9.45 7.00 -1.64
C TYR A 160 -8.82 7.70 -0.43
N GLY A 161 -9.62 8.43 0.36
CA GLY A 161 -9.17 9.02 1.62
C GLY A 161 -8.66 7.96 2.61
N LEU A 162 -9.42 6.87 2.80
CA LEU A 162 -9.02 5.75 3.65
C LEU A 162 -7.77 5.05 3.13
N MET A 163 -7.65 4.87 1.81
CA MET A 163 -6.44 4.32 1.19
C MET A 163 -5.21 5.19 1.48
N ILE A 164 -5.30 6.50 1.24
CA ILE A 164 -4.22 7.46 1.51
C ILE A 164 -3.85 7.47 3.00
N LEU A 165 -4.84 7.52 3.89
CA LEU A 165 -4.61 7.47 5.34
C LEU A 165 -3.91 6.18 5.76
N SER A 166 -4.24 5.04 5.14
CA SER A 166 -3.57 3.77 5.43
C SER A 166 -2.08 3.80 5.04
N LEU A 167 -1.74 4.48 3.94
CA LEU A 167 -0.36 4.66 3.50
C LEU A 167 0.46 5.45 4.54
N PHE A 168 -0.07 6.58 5.01
CA PHE A 168 0.56 7.37 6.06
C PHE A 168 0.67 6.60 7.37
N TYR A 169 -0.40 5.89 7.76
CA TYR A 169 -0.42 5.07 8.97
C TYR A 169 0.66 3.98 8.97
N PHE A 170 0.77 3.20 7.90
CA PHE A 170 1.77 2.13 7.82
C PHE A 170 3.20 2.66 7.75
N THR A 171 3.42 3.80 7.07
CA THR A 171 4.71 4.49 7.02
C THR A 171 5.13 4.97 8.40
N TYR A 172 4.25 5.71 9.10
CA TYR A 172 4.51 6.18 10.45
C TYR A 172 4.75 5.03 11.43
N ARG A 173 3.95 3.95 11.34
CA ARG A 173 4.12 2.76 12.17
C ARG A 173 5.47 2.09 11.96
N LEU A 174 5.96 2.05 10.71
CA LEU A 174 7.29 1.53 10.40
C LEU A 174 8.37 2.38 11.05
N TRP A 175 8.38 3.69 10.76
CA TRP A 175 9.38 4.62 11.30
C TRP A 175 9.42 4.59 12.83
N ARG A 176 8.26 4.64 13.48
CA ARG A 176 8.17 4.56 14.94
C ARG A 176 8.72 3.25 15.49
N ARG A 177 8.52 2.13 14.81
CA ARG A 177 9.07 0.84 15.22
C ARG A 177 10.59 0.83 15.09
N GLU A 178 11.12 1.29 13.97
CA GLU A 178 12.58 1.29 13.75
C GLU A 178 13.29 2.27 14.69
N TYR A 179 12.67 3.41 14.98
CA TYR A 179 13.15 4.38 15.98
C TYR A 179 13.22 3.79 17.40
N LYS A 180 12.21 3.03 17.82
CA LYS A 180 12.26 2.36 19.13
C LYS A 180 13.36 1.30 19.19
N LEU A 181 13.56 0.56 18.10
CA LEU A 181 14.62 -0.43 18.00
C LEU A 181 16.01 0.19 17.99
N SER A 182 16.17 1.39 17.42
CA SER A 182 17.45 2.10 17.44
C SER A 182 17.76 2.67 18.82
N ILE A 183 16.78 3.24 19.55
CA ILE A 183 16.98 3.70 20.92
C ILE A 183 17.41 2.56 21.84
N ASN A 184 16.74 1.40 21.78
CA ASN A 184 17.05 0.26 22.66
C ASN A 184 18.43 -0.38 22.38
N ARG A 185 19.16 0.05 21.35
CA ARG A 185 20.51 -0.42 21.04
C ARG A 185 21.62 0.47 21.62
N PHE A 186 21.27 1.65 22.14
CA PHE A 186 22.16 2.59 22.82
C PHE A 186 21.90 2.60 24.32
#